data_AF-A0A3L7T4Q0-F1
#
_entry.id   AF-A0A3L7T4Q0-F1
#
_cell.length_a   1.000
_cell.length_b   1.000
_cell.length_c   1.000
_cell.angle_alpha   90.00
_cell.angle_beta   90.00
_cell.angle_gamma   90.00
#
_symmetry.space_group_name_H-M   'P 1'
#
loop_
_entity.id
_entity.type
_entity.pdbx_description
1 polymer ?
#
loop_
_entity_poly.entity_id
_entity_poly.type
_entity_poly.pdbx_seq_one_letter_code
_entity_poly.pdbx_strand_id
1 'polypeptide(L)'
;MKKILKGCLIACLVLIGIVVIIGVGIYFYSKTPNNIVVLSKPLKILDLKDDLYFPEGNIPNFIQQANEDDIVYQATVNYNDWVRESRYVLLMHPKKGLLKLKNKLPIINNDLEKINELLHFHKLQNPFLPYIELPEKMETDPGIRMQVYNPNMKEILNLHTGSYQFHESRSIDKDGYYTEVILFDEKSNLLYYERMRFHAFQ
;
A
#
# COMPACT_ATOMS: atom_id res chain seq x y z
N MET A 1 -37.85 10.22 45.35
CA MET A 1 -37.16 11.34 44.67
C MET A 1 -35.63 11.30 44.76
N LYS A 2 -34.99 11.26 45.96
CA LYS A 2 -33.51 11.30 46.09
C LYS A 2 -32.75 10.20 45.31
N LYS A 3 -33.29 8.98 45.20
CA LYS A 3 -32.64 7.88 44.44
C LYS A 3 -32.68 8.07 42.92
N ILE A 4 -33.82 8.56 42.40
CA ILE A 4 -34.02 8.82 40.96
C ILE A 4 -33.12 9.98 40.50
N LEU A 5 -33.04 11.05 41.31
CA LEU A 5 -32.18 12.21 41.02
C LEU A 5 -30.70 11.82 41.00
N LYS A 6 -30.26 10.97 41.94
CA LYS A 6 -28.89 10.43 41.98
C LYS A 6 -28.57 9.55 40.77
N GLY A 7 -29.50 8.68 40.36
CA GLY A 7 -29.34 7.85 39.17
C GLY A 7 -29.24 8.67 37.88
N CYS A 8 -30.06 9.70 37.75
CA CYS A 8 -30.02 10.63 36.62
C CYS A 8 -28.69 11.42 36.58
N LEU A 9 -28.21 11.88 37.73
CA LEU A 9 -26.91 12.56 37.83
C LEU A 9 -25.74 11.65 37.41
N ILE A 10 -25.74 10.39 37.85
CA ILE A 10 -24.72 9.41 37.46
C ILE A 10 -24.78 9.14 35.95
N ALA A 11 -25.97 8.97 35.38
CA ALA A 11 -26.14 8.77 33.95
C ALA A 11 -25.61 9.97 33.13
N CYS A 12 -25.90 11.20 33.57
CA CYS A 12 -25.35 12.41 32.94
C CYS A 12 -23.82 12.48 33.05
N LEU A 13 -23.25 12.14 34.20
CA LEU A 13 -21.78 12.11 34.38
C LEU A 13 -21.11 11.06 33.50
N VAL A 14 -21.72 9.88 33.35
CA VAL A 14 -21.24 8.83 32.44
C VAL A 14 -21.30 9.31 30.99
N LEU A 15 -22.41 9.94 30.58
CA LEU A 15 -22.56 10.48 29.23
C LEU A 15 -21.51 11.56 28.93
N ILE A 16 -21.29 12.49 29.86
CA ILE A 16 -20.25 13.53 29.74
C ILE A 16 -18.87 12.88 29.66
N GLY A 17 -18.59 11.88 30.50
CA GLY A 17 -17.33 11.13 30.46
C GLY A 17 -17.07 10.48 29.09
N ILE A 18 -18.10 9.84 28.51
CA ILE A 18 -18.02 9.24 27.16
C ILE A 18 -17.74 10.32 26.11
N VAL A 19 -18.48 11.44 26.14
CA VAL A 19 -18.28 12.55 25.19
C VAL A 19 -16.87 13.13 25.28
N VAL A 20 -16.35 13.31 26.49
CA VAL A 20 -14.97 13.79 26.69
C VAL A 20 -13.95 12.79 26.14
N ILE A 21 -14.10 11.49 26.43
CA ILE A 21 -13.18 10.46 25.92
C ILE A 21 -13.19 10.42 24.38
N ILE A 22 -14.39 10.43 23.77
CA ILE A 22 -14.52 10.46 22.31
C ILE A 22 -13.90 11.74 21.74
N GLY A 23 -14.18 12.90 22.34
CA GLY A 23 -13.64 14.18 21.91
C GLY A 23 -12.11 14.23 21.98
N VAL A 24 -11.52 13.71 23.05
CA VAL A 24 -10.06 13.57 23.18
C VAL A 24 -9.50 12.62 22.13
N GLY A 25 -10.17 11.49 21.88
CA GLY A 25 -9.79 10.54 20.82
C GLY A 25 -9.77 11.17 19.44
N ILE A 26 -10.83 11.90 19.06
CA ILE A 26 -10.91 12.63 17.78
C ILE A 26 -9.83 13.71 17.70
N TYR A 27 -9.59 14.44 18.79
CA TYR A 27 -8.57 15.49 18.82
C TYR A 27 -7.17 14.92 18.55
N PHE A 28 -6.78 13.85 19.23
CA PHE A 28 -5.48 13.23 19.00
C PHE A 28 -5.37 12.60 17.60
N TYR A 29 -6.43 11.95 17.13
CA TYR A 29 -6.48 11.42 15.77
C TYR A 29 -6.25 12.53 14.73
N SER A 30 -6.95 13.65 14.86
CA SER A 30 -6.83 14.82 13.95
C SER A 30 -5.46 15.51 14.00
N LYS A 31 -4.67 15.28 15.05
CA LYS A 31 -3.34 15.86 15.24
C LYS A 31 -2.19 14.90 14.89
N THR A 32 -2.51 13.69 14.42
CA THR A 32 -1.50 12.73 13.97
C THR A 32 -0.70 13.35 12.82
N PRO A 33 0.65 13.27 12.82
CA PRO A 33 1.46 13.77 11.70
C PRO A 33 1.01 13.13 10.39
N ASN A 34 0.63 13.97 9.44
CA ASN A 34 0.12 13.57 8.14
C ASN A 34 1.07 13.97 7.00
N ASN A 35 2.27 14.46 7.31
CA ASN A 35 3.25 14.81 6.29
C ASN A 35 3.76 13.56 5.57
N ILE A 36 3.89 13.66 4.25
CA ILE A 36 4.54 12.64 3.42
C ILE A 36 6.05 12.69 3.66
N VAL A 37 6.63 11.55 4.02
CA VAL A 37 8.07 11.46 4.30
C VAL A 37 8.81 11.12 3.01
N VAL A 38 9.61 12.06 2.51
CA VAL A 38 10.52 11.79 1.39
C VAL A 38 11.81 11.16 1.92
N LEU A 39 12.12 9.95 1.46
CA LEU A 39 13.26 9.18 1.89
C LEU A 39 14.49 9.53 1.06
N SER A 40 15.66 9.59 1.71
CA SER A 40 16.94 9.78 1.04
C SER A 40 17.48 8.51 0.36
N LYS A 41 16.97 7.34 0.74
CA LYS A 41 17.33 6.03 0.20
C LYS A 41 16.11 5.09 0.21
N PRO A 42 16.09 4.05 -0.63
CA PRO A 42 15.05 3.03 -0.58
C PRO A 42 15.01 2.31 0.77
N LEU A 43 13.83 1.86 1.16
CA LEU A 43 13.62 0.93 2.27
C LEU A 43 13.95 -0.50 1.84
N LYS A 44 14.50 -1.27 2.77
CA LYS A 44 14.59 -2.72 2.59
C LYS A 44 13.22 -3.31 2.84
N ILE A 45 12.74 -4.15 1.93
CA ILE A 45 11.40 -4.75 2.07
C ILE A 45 11.27 -5.66 3.31
N LEU A 46 12.40 -6.17 3.83
CA LEU A 46 12.43 -6.88 5.11
C LEU A 46 12.03 -6.00 6.30
N ASP A 47 12.30 -4.69 6.23
CA ASP A 47 11.88 -3.72 7.25
C ASP A 47 10.35 -3.50 7.20
N LEU A 48 9.70 -3.89 6.11
CA LEU A 48 8.25 -3.80 5.88
C LEU A 48 7.54 -5.14 6.13
N LYS A 49 8.20 -6.09 6.81
CA LYS A 49 7.69 -7.44 7.00
C LYS A 49 6.32 -7.44 7.69
N ASP A 50 6.20 -6.70 8.79
CA ASP A 50 4.96 -6.65 9.57
C ASP A 50 3.80 -6.01 8.80
N ASP A 51 4.11 -5.14 7.83
CA ASP A 51 3.13 -4.44 7.01
C ASP A 51 2.70 -5.28 5.79
N LEU A 52 3.62 -6.04 5.17
CA LEU A 52 3.39 -6.63 3.84
C LEU A 52 3.30 -8.17 3.81
N TYR A 53 3.89 -8.89 4.77
CA TYR A 53 4.01 -10.35 4.68
C TYR A 53 2.72 -11.05 5.08
N PHE A 54 2.24 -11.97 4.23
CA PHE A 54 1.04 -12.76 4.51
C PHE A 54 1.44 -14.24 4.68
N PRO A 55 0.86 -15.02 5.63
CA PRO A 55 1.25 -16.41 5.90
C PRO A 55 1.30 -17.31 4.66
N GLU A 56 0.41 -17.09 3.69
CA GLU A 56 0.33 -17.84 2.44
C GLU A 56 0.82 -17.04 1.21
N GLY A 57 1.49 -15.90 1.45
CA GLY A 57 1.83 -14.93 0.42
C GLY A 57 3.25 -14.44 0.50
N ASN A 58 4.20 -15.32 0.18
CA ASN A 58 5.61 -14.94 0.12
C ASN A 58 5.84 -13.94 -1.01
N ILE A 59 6.43 -12.79 -0.66
CA ILE A 59 6.92 -11.83 -1.64
C ILE A 59 8.01 -12.51 -2.49
N PRO A 60 8.06 -12.33 -3.82
CA PRO A 60 9.05 -13.01 -4.64
C PRO A 60 10.51 -12.70 -4.23
N ASN A 61 11.39 -13.70 -4.27
CA ASN A 61 12.78 -13.57 -3.81
C ASN A 61 13.56 -12.44 -4.51
N PHE A 62 13.29 -12.20 -5.80
CA PHE A 62 13.95 -11.12 -6.55
C PHE A 62 13.54 -9.72 -6.08
N ILE A 63 12.37 -9.59 -5.42
CA ILE A 63 11.94 -8.36 -4.75
C ILE A 63 12.56 -8.29 -3.35
N GLN A 64 12.56 -9.42 -2.61
CA GLN A 64 13.18 -9.51 -1.28
C GLN A 64 14.68 -9.17 -1.29
N GLN A 65 15.37 -9.52 -2.37
CA GLN A 65 16.81 -9.37 -2.54
C GLN A 65 17.18 -8.21 -3.50
N ALA A 66 16.24 -7.30 -3.78
CA ALA A 66 16.52 -6.13 -4.62
C ALA A 66 17.67 -5.31 -4.01
N ASN A 67 18.66 -4.94 -4.82
CA ASN A 67 19.71 -4.03 -4.39
C ASN A 67 19.15 -2.60 -4.34
N GLU A 68 19.53 -1.81 -3.34
CA GLU A 68 19.10 -0.41 -3.20
C GLU A 68 19.46 0.40 -4.45
N ASP A 69 20.61 0.13 -5.08
CA ASP A 69 21.06 0.82 -6.30
C ASP A 69 20.19 0.51 -7.54
N ASP A 70 19.48 -0.62 -7.53
CA ASP A 70 18.62 -1.04 -8.64
C ASP A 70 17.21 -0.43 -8.50
N ILE A 71 16.86 0.12 -7.33
CA ILE A 71 15.54 0.70 -7.04
C ILE A 71 15.49 2.14 -7.54
N VAL A 72 14.61 2.40 -8.50
CA VAL A 72 14.45 3.73 -9.11
C VAL A 72 13.28 4.52 -8.52
N TYR A 73 12.28 3.85 -7.95
CA TYR A 73 11.18 4.47 -7.23
C TYR A 73 10.60 3.48 -6.23
N GLN A 74 10.18 3.98 -5.07
CA GLN A 74 9.52 3.18 -4.06
C GLN A 74 8.55 4.04 -3.27
N ALA A 75 7.39 3.49 -2.93
CA ALA A 75 6.48 4.14 -2.01
C ALA A 75 5.76 3.13 -1.11
N THR A 76 5.52 3.53 0.13
CA THR A 76 4.64 2.83 1.07
C THR A 76 3.49 3.75 1.44
N VAL A 77 2.28 3.20 1.52
CA VAL A 77 1.09 3.88 2.04
C VAL A 77 0.45 2.97 3.06
N ASN A 78 0.48 3.38 4.32
CA ASN A 78 -0.06 2.66 5.45
C ASN A 78 -1.29 3.39 5.98
N TYR A 79 -2.45 2.77 5.82
CA TYR A 79 -3.72 3.17 6.42
C TYR A 79 -3.81 2.51 7.79
N ASN A 80 -3.92 3.32 8.84
CA ASN A 80 -4.07 2.89 10.23
C ASN A 80 -5.33 3.55 10.82
N ASP A 81 -6.39 3.63 10.04
CA ASP A 81 -7.68 4.14 10.48
C ASP A 81 -8.49 3.02 11.14
N TRP A 82 -9.80 2.98 10.93
CA TRP A 82 -10.65 1.88 11.38
C TRP A 82 -10.16 0.53 10.87
N VAL A 83 -9.40 0.49 9.78
CA VAL A 83 -8.80 -0.73 9.26
C VAL A 83 -7.32 -0.53 8.99
N ARG A 84 -6.54 -1.62 9.12
CA ARG A 84 -5.12 -1.58 8.80
C ARG A 84 -4.90 -2.13 7.39
N GLU A 85 -4.38 -1.28 6.52
CA GLU A 85 -4.03 -1.63 5.15
C GLU A 85 -2.65 -1.06 4.81
N SER A 86 -1.83 -1.85 4.14
CA SER A 86 -0.48 -1.47 3.73
C SER A 86 -0.33 -1.69 2.24
N ARG A 87 0.01 -0.62 1.52
CA ARG A 87 0.31 -0.66 0.09
C ARG A 87 1.78 -0.37 -0.13
N TYR A 88 2.36 -1.08 -1.07
CA TYR A 88 3.75 -0.95 -1.45
C TYR A 88 3.90 -0.96 -2.95
N VAL A 89 4.58 0.05 -3.46
CA VAL A 89 4.96 0.18 -4.86
C VAL A 89 6.48 0.18 -4.96
N LEU A 90 7.00 -0.58 -5.90
CA LEU A 90 8.42 -0.64 -6.23
C LEU A 90 8.60 -0.62 -7.74
N LEU A 91 9.51 0.24 -8.17
CA LEU A 91 10.06 0.23 -9.52
C LEU A 91 11.56 0.00 -9.43
N MET A 92 12.07 -0.97 -10.19
CA MET A 92 13.49 -1.31 -10.19
C MET A 92 13.99 -1.77 -11.55
N HIS A 93 15.31 -1.70 -11.74
CA HIS A 93 16.02 -2.35 -12.83
C HIS A 93 16.50 -3.74 -12.38
N PRO A 94 15.78 -4.82 -12.70
CA PRO A 94 16.22 -6.15 -12.32
C PRO A 94 17.50 -6.54 -13.07
N LYS A 95 18.27 -7.44 -12.45
CA LYS A 95 19.41 -8.08 -13.12
C LYS A 95 18.93 -8.85 -14.36
N LYS A 96 19.54 -8.58 -15.51
CA LYS A 96 19.16 -9.16 -16.81
C LYS A 96 19.15 -10.70 -16.77
N GLY A 97 18.13 -11.31 -17.37
CA GLY A 97 18.02 -12.76 -17.58
C GLY A 97 17.41 -13.58 -16.43
N LEU A 98 16.95 -12.94 -15.35
CA LEU A 98 16.46 -13.63 -14.14
C LEU A 98 14.94 -13.71 -14.00
N LEU A 99 14.18 -12.90 -14.74
CA LEU A 99 12.73 -12.79 -14.54
C LEU A 99 11.95 -13.67 -15.51
N LYS A 100 11.28 -14.68 -14.95
CA LYS A 100 10.26 -15.47 -15.63
C LYS A 100 8.94 -15.28 -14.90
N LEU A 101 8.15 -14.30 -15.34
CA LEU A 101 6.77 -14.14 -14.85
C LEU A 101 5.84 -15.08 -15.64
N LYS A 102 4.65 -15.33 -15.10
CA LYS A 102 3.73 -16.36 -15.60
C LYS A 102 3.22 -16.09 -17.01
N ASN A 103 2.85 -14.84 -17.29
CA ASN A 103 2.20 -14.44 -18.55
C ASN A 103 3.12 -13.53 -19.36
N LYS A 104 2.90 -13.45 -20.67
CA LYS A 104 3.67 -12.60 -21.59
C LYS A 104 2.87 -11.35 -21.98
N LEU A 105 3.55 -10.22 -22.11
CA LEU A 105 2.98 -9.02 -22.72
C LEU A 105 2.76 -9.22 -24.25
N PRO A 106 1.79 -8.51 -24.87
CA PRO A 106 0.85 -7.56 -24.28
C PRO A 106 -0.26 -8.26 -23.47
N ILE A 107 -0.89 -7.51 -22.55
CA ILE A 107 -1.94 -8.03 -21.68
C ILE A 107 -3.23 -8.25 -22.48
N ILE A 108 -3.85 -9.42 -22.31
CA ILE A 108 -5.15 -9.75 -22.90
C ILE A 108 -6.31 -9.18 -22.07
N ASN A 109 -7.46 -8.87 -22.70
CA ASN A 109 -8.56 -8.13 -22.06
C ASN A 109 -9.00 -8.65 -20.67
N ASN A 110 -9.22 -9.96 -20.52
CA ASN A 110 -9.64 -10.54 -19.23
C ASN A 110 -8.59 -10.38 -18.12
N ASP A 111 -7.30 -10.41 -18.47
CA ASP A 111 -6.23 -10.15 -17.51
C ASP A 111 -6.07 -8.66 -17.24
N LEU A 112 -6.31 -7.80 -18.23
CA LEU A 112 -6.30 -6.35 -18.08
C LEU A 112 -7.37 -5.89 -17.08
N GLU A 113 -8.58 -6.43 -17.19
CA GLU A 113 -9.68 -6.14 -16.25
C GLU A 113 -9.29 -6.53 -14.82
N LYS A 114 -8.80 -7.76 -14.64
CA LYS A 114 -8.36 -8.25 -13.32
C LYS A 114 -7.21 -7.44 -12.74
N ILE A 115 -6.19 -7.12 -13.55
CA ILE A 115 -5.07 -6.30 -13.07
C ILE A 115 -5.58 -4.92 -12.63
N ASN A 116 -6.49 -4.31 -13.38
CA ASN A 116 -7.09 -3.03 -13.01
C ASN A 116 -7.94 -3.08 -11.74
N GLU A 117 -8.52 -4.23 -11.38
CA GLU A 117 -9.20 -4.43 -10.10
C GLU A 117 -8.20 -4.55 -8.93
N LEU A 118 -6.98 -5.03 -9.20
CA LEU A 118 -5.95 -5.27 -8.18
C LEU A 118 -4.99 -4.08 -7.97
N LEU A 119 -4.85 -3.19 -8.96
CA LEU A 119 -4.07 -1.97 -8.83
C LEU A 119 -4.84 -0.91 -8.03
N HIS A 120 -4.16 -0.29 -7.07
CA HIS A 120 -4.79 0.65 -6.14
C HIS A 120 -4.54 2.12 -6.47
N PHE A 121 -3.47 2.43 -7.20
CA PHE A 121 -3.10 3.82 -7.49
C PHE A 121 -3.44 4.25 -8.91
N HIS A 122 -3.26 3.35 -9.88
CA HIS A 122 -3.41 3.67 -11.30
C HIS A 122 -4.11 2.55 -12.03
N LYS A 123 -4.94 2.92 -13.01
CA LYS A 123 -5.37 1.97 -14.04
C LYS A 123 -4.24 1.74 -15.01
N LEU A 124 -4.07 0.50 -15.40
CA LEU A 124 -3.16 0.08 -16.42
C LEU A 124 -3.56 0.69 -17.77
N GLN A 125 -2.65 1.49 -18.30
CA GLN A 125 -2.72 2.09 -19.62
C GLN A 125 -1.34 1.95 -20.28
N ASN A 126 -1.24 2.13 -21.59
CA ASN A 126 0.04 2.06 -22.29
C ASN A 126 0.33 3.41 -22.98
N PRO A 127 1.41 4.12 -22.61
CA PRO A 127 2.42 3.76 -21.59
C PRO A 127 1.87 3.81 -20.16
N PHE A 128 2.43 2.98 -19.27
CA PHE A 128 2.06 2.97 -17.85
C PHE A 128 3.01 3.86 -17.04
N LEU A 129 2.44 4.66 -16.14
CA LEU A 129 3.14 5.58 -15.26
C LEU A 129 3.19 4.99 -13.83
N PRO A 130 4.33 4.42 -13.42
CA PRO A 130 4.45 3.61 -12.20
C PRO A 130 4.78 4.42 -10.92
N TYR A 131 4.28 5.66 -10.81
CA TYR A 131 4.47 6.49 -9.61
C TYR A 131 3.15 6.70 -8.87
N ILE A 132 3.18 7.26 -7.66
CA ILE A 132 1.96 7.70 -6.95
C ILE A 132 1.90 9.22 -7.06
N GLU A 133 0.77 9.77 -7.51
CA GLU A 133 0.54 11.21 -7.50
C GLU A 133 0.53 11.73 -6.06
N LEU A 134 1.45 12.65 -5.76
CA LEU A 134 1.54 13.24 -4.43
C LEU A 134 0.66 14.50 -4.35
N PRO A 135 -0.06 14.71 -3.24
CA PRO A 135 -0.81 15.94 -3.01
C PRO A 135 0.12 17.15 -2.99
N GLU A 136 -0.34 18.28 -3.55
CA GLU A 136 0.45 19.51 -3.64
C GLU A 136 1.00 20.00 -2.30
N LYS A 137 0.22 19.78 -1.22
CA LYS A 137 0.59 20.17 0.15
C LYS A 137 1.54 19.19 0.84
N MET A 138 1.87 18.06 0.21
CA MET A 138 2.67 16.98 0.80
C MET A 138 2.13 16.47 2.14
N GLU A 139 0.80 16.47 2.27
CA GLU A 139 0.04 16.05 3.44
C GLU A 139 -0.99 15.00 3.03
N THR A 140 -1.12 13.93 3.82
CA THR A 140 -2.15 12.90 3.70
C THR A 140 -3.34 13.22 4.61
N ASP A 141 -4.41 12.42 4.51
CA ASP A 141 -5.46 12.45 5.52
C ASP A 141 -4.98 11.85 6.86
N PRO A 142 -5.60 12.23 8.00
CA PRO A 142 -5.32 11.61 9.29
C PRO A 142 -5.49 10.09 9.25
N GLY A 143 -4.59 9.36 9.91
CA GLY A 143 -4.57 7.89 9.89
C GLY A 143 -3.81 7.28 8.71
N ILE A 144 -3.46 8.07 7.70
CA ILE A 144 -2.62 7.64 6.58
C ILE A 144 -1.17 8.05 6.84
N ARG A 145 -0.24 7.15 6.59
CA ARG A 145 1.20 7.43 6.58
C ARG A 145 1.78 7.05 5.25
N MET A 146 2.52 7.95 4.63
CA MET A 146 3.15 7.71 3.34
C MET A 146 4.64 8.00 3.40
N GLN A 147 5.43 7.11 2.82
CA GLN A 147 6.86 7.31 2.60
C GLN A 147 7.18 7.09 1.12
N VAL A 148 8.01 7.96 0.56
CA VAL A 148 8.33 7.94 -0.87
C VAL A 148 9.81 8.14 -1.10
N TYR A 149 10.41 7.27 -1.90
CA TYR A 149 11.75 7.42 -2.43
C TYR A 149 11.68 7.83 -3.91
N ASN A 150 12.48 8.84 -4.27
CA ASN A 150 12.56 9.41 -5.62
C ASN A 150 11.21 9.88 -6.22
N PRO A 151 10.48 10.81 -5.57
CA PRO A 151 9.16 11.27 -6.02
C PRO A 151 9.17 11.95 -7.40
N ASN A 152 10.34 12.32 -7.92
CA ASN A 152 10.51 12.98 -9.23
C ASN A 152 10.92 12.00 -10.35
N MET A 153 10.78 10.68 -10.13
CA MET A 153 11.06 9.65 -11.12
C MET A 153 10.21 9.86 -12.39
N LYS A 154 10.79 9.60 -13.57
CA LYS A 154 10.17 9.82 -14.88
C LYS A 154 10.14 8.59 -15.78
N GLU A 155 10.50 7.44 -15.24
CA GLU A 155 10.48 6.17 -15.96
C GLU A 155 9.05 5.78 -16.33
N ILE A 156 8.91 5.16 -17.49
CA ILE A 156 7.63 4.71 -18.02
C ILE A 156 7.73 3.23 -18.41
N LEU A 157 6.69 2.45 -18.13
CA LEU A 157 6.63 1.07 -18.62
C LEU A 157 5.92 1.02 -19.96
N ASN A 158 6.57 0.43 -20.96
CA ASN A 158 5.98 0.17 -22.26
C ASN A 158 5.48 -1.27 -22.27
N LEU A 159 4.17 -1.46 -22.18
CA LEU A 159 3.55 -2.77 -21.96
C LEU A 159 3.39 -3.59 -23.25
N HIS A 160 4.35 -3.46 -24.16
CA HIS A 160 4.38 -4.14 -25.46
C HIS A 160 5.16 -5.46 -25.42
N THR A 161 6.25 -5.52 -24.66
CA THR A 161 7.19 -6.64 -24.62
C THR A 161 7.62 -6.93 -23.20
N GLY A 162 7.72 -8.22 -22.86
CA GLY A 162 8.10 -8.68 -21.53
C GLY A 162 7.03 -9.60 -20.93
N SER A 163 6.79 -9.47 -19.64
CA SER A 163 5.97 -10.44 -18.90
C SER A 163 5.24 -9.81 -17.72
N TYR A 164 4.22 -10.50 -17.21
CA TYR A 164 3.47 -10.08 -16.04
C TYR A 164 2.98 -11.25 -15.21
N GLN A 165 2.63 -10.99 -13.96
CA GLN A 165 1.87 -11.89 -13.10
C GLN A 165 1.06 -11.08 -12.09
N PHE A 166 -0.04 -11.66 -11.63
CA PHE A 166 -0.83 -11.09 -10.55
C PHE A 166 -1.35 -12.20 -9.64
N HIS A 167 -1.69 -11.83 -8.40
CA HIS A 167 -2.24 -12.73 -7.41
C HIS A 167 -3.24 -12.00 -6.52
N GLU A 168 -4.26 -12.72 -6.10
CA GLU A 168 -5.20 -12.33 -5.07
C GLU A 168 -5.36 -13.54 -4.13
N SER A 169 -5.13 -13.33 -2.83
CA SER A 169 -5.28 -14.41 -1.85
C SER A 169 -6.74 -14.76 -1.65
N ARG A 170 -7.04 -16.06 -1.49
CA ARG A 170 -8.42 -16.58 -1.39
C ARG A 170 -9.05 -16.53 -0.01
N SER A 171 -8.34 -16.08 1.03
CA SER A 171 -8.85 -16.07 2.40
C SER A 171 -9.07 -14.65 2.88
N ILE A 172 -10.33 -14.31 3.21
CA ILE A 172 -10.69 -13.13 4.01
C ILE A 172 -10.75 -13.51 5.51
N ASP A 173 -10.69 -14.81 5.83
CA ASP A 173 -10.95 -15.27 7.19
C ASP A 173 -9.69 -15.25 8.06
N LYS A 174 -9.79 -14.45 9.13
CA LYS A 174 -8.92 -14.32 10.33
C LYS A 174 -7.66 -13.46 10.20
N ASP A 175 -6.92 -13.52 9.11
CA ASP A 175 -5.62 -12.80 8.99
C ASP A 175 -5.62 -11.62 8.00
N GLY A 176 -6.74 -11.41 7.29
CA GLY A 176 -6.87 -10.44 6.20
C GLY A 176 -6.55 -11.06 4.84
N TYR A 177 -6.21 -10.25 3.84
CA TYR A 177 -5.91 -10.70 2.48
C TYR A 177 -4.79 -9.86 1.85
N TYR A 178 -4.24 -10.33 0.73
CA TYR A 178 -3.26 -9.57 -0.05
C TYR A 178 -3.50 -9.68 -1.56
N THR A 179 -3.13 -8.63 -2.27
CA THR A 179 -3.08 -8.58 -3.73
C THR A 179 -1.65 -8.26 -4.17
N GLU A 180 -1.29 -8.74 -5.34
CA GLU A 180 0.02 -8.50 -5.93
C GLU A 180 -0.09 -8.36 -7.45
N VAL A 181 0.58 -7.36 -8.01
CA VAL A 181 0.74 -7.17 -9.45
C VAL A 181 2.21 -6.94 -9.75
N ILE A 182 2.74 -7.68 -10.72
CA ILE A 182 4.11 -7.52 -11.22
C ILE A 182 4.07 -7.38 -12.73
N LEU A 183 4.72 -6.33 -13.24
CA LEU A 183 4.88 -6.07 -14.66
C LEU A 183 6.38 -5.93 -14.95
N PHE A 184 6.84 -6.57 -16.01
CA PHE A 184 8.22 -6.45 -16.46
C PHE A 184 8.24 -6.04 -17.93
N ASP A 185 8.73 -4.82 -18.18
CA ASP A 185 9.04 -4.31 -19.52
C ASP A 185 10.46 -4.73 -19.89
N GLU A 186 10.56 -5.67 -20.83
CA GLU A 186 11.83 -6.23 -21.27
C GLU A 186 12.67 -5.22 -22.07
N LYS A 187 12.03 -4.27 -22.75
CA LYS A 187 12.71 -3.29 -23.61
C LYS A 187 13.47 -2.26 -22.78
N SER A 188 12.84 -1.74 -21.73
CA SER A 188 13.44 -0.77 -20.81
C SER A 188 14.16 -1.43 -19.63
N ASN A 189 14.01 -2.75 -19.47
CA ASN A 189 14.47 -3.50 -18.30
C ASN A 189 13.96 -2.86 -17.00
N LEU A 190 12.65 -2.60 -16.94
CA LEU A 190 11.96 -2.04 -15.78
C LEU A 190 10.95 -3.05 -15.23
N LEU A 191 11.00 -3.26 -13.93
CA LEU A 191 10.03 -4.06 -13.19
C LEU A 191 9.21 -3.17 -12.28
N TYR A 192 7.90 -3.20 -12.46
CA TYR A 192 6.91 -2.67 -11.54
C TYR A 192 6.41 -3.78 -10.63
N TYR A 193 6.29 -3.46 -9.35
CA TYR A 193 5.74 -4.32 -8.33
C TYR A 193 4.80 -3.50 -7.47
N GLU A 194 3.54 -3.94 -7.36
CA GLU A 194 2.59 -3.43 -6.40
C GLU A 194 2.08 -4.57 -5.54
N ARG A 195 2.03 -4.33 -4.23
CA ARG A 195 1.41 -5.23 -3.27
C ARG A 195 0.55 -4.42 -2.32
N MET A 196 -0.65 -4.91 -2.06
CA MET A 196 -1.48 -4.45 -0.96
C MET A 196 -1.70 -5.60 0.00
N ARG A 197 -1.66 -5.29 1.30
CA ARG A 197 -2.08 -6.20 2.37
C ARG A 197 -3.11 -5.50 3.23
N PHE A 198 -4.26 -6.12 3.33
CA PHE A 198 -5.30 -5.78 4.29
C PHE A 198 -5.16 -6.69 5.50
N HIS A 199 -5.26 -6.12 6.71
CA HIS A 199 -5.20 -6.86 7.96
C HIS A 199 -6.62 -6.92 8.54
N ALA A 200 -7.17 -8.12 8.69
CA ALA A 200 -8.44 -8.29 9.38
C ALA A 200 -8.31 -7.86 10.85
N PHE A 201 -9.40 -7.35 11.42
CA PHE A 201 -9.47 -6.91 12.82
C PHE A 201 -8.93 -8.00 13.76
N GLN A 202 -7.86 -7.69 14.50
CA GLN A 202 -7.39 -8.46 15.64
C GLN A 202 -8.18 -8.11 16.90
#